data_AF-A0A0R3VYX0-F1
#
_entry.id   AF-A0A0R3VYX0-F1
#
_cell.length_a   1.000
_cell.length_b   1.000
_cell.length_c   1.000
_cell.angle_alpha   90.00
_cell.angle_beta   90.00
_cell.angle_gamma   90.00
#
_symmetry.space_group_name_H-M   'P 1'
#
loop_
_entity.id
_entity.type
_entity.pdbx_description
1 polymer ?
#
loop_
_entity_poly.entity_id
_entity_poly.type
_entity_poly.pdbx_seq_one_letter_code
_entity_poly.pdbx_strand_id
1 'polypeptide(L)'
;MHEIGRFLSSVGVCICLTLMFISSWYYALAALAIAGGIYKYIEYMGASKEWGDATRGLQFTTATRAILALGTKPIHTKNWRPQLLVYVPVRNDLSVGESNLLHLVRQLKAGKGLTLVTTILEGDICARKDDVEVVKTQLDEQLVKCRVKGLASVIVAQSVAEGMKNMVQSAGLGNLRHNTILLTYPEDWRQSEDKENARLLQFTCASLV
;
A
#
# COMPACT_ATOMS: atom_id res chain seq x y z
N MET A 1 -9.91 -28.10 8.98
CA MET A 1 -11.33 -27.87 8.62
C MET A 1 -11.50 -27.25 7.23
N HIS A 2 -10.75 -26.20 6.86
CA HIS A 2 -10.85 -25.58 5.53
C HIS A 2 -10.44 -26.48 4.34
N GLU A 3 -9.51 -27.43 4.53
CA GLU A 3 -9.10 -28.37 3.46
C GLU A 3 -10.13 -29.47 3.17
N ILE A 4 -10.87 -29.92 4.19
CA ILE A 4 -11.89 -30.97 4.07
C ILE A 4 -13.04 -30.50 3.18
N GLY A 5 -13.46 -29.24 3.32
CA GLY A 5 -14.51 -28.66 2.47
C GLY A 5 -14.12 -28.55 1.01
N ARG A 6 -12.86 -28.14 0.72
CA ARG A 6 -12.35 -28.03 -0.67
C ARG A 6 -12.33 -29.40 -1.36
N PHE A 7 -11.87 -30.43 -0.65
CA PHE A 7 -11.84 -31.79 -1.18
C PHE A 7 -13.25 -32.31 -1.49
N LEU A 8 -14.20 -32.10 -0.58
CA LEU A 8 -15.59 -32.53 -0.77
C LEU A 8 -16.25 -31.85 -1.98
N SER A 9 -16.03 -30.54 -2.17
CA SER A 9 -16.55 -29.81 -3.33
C SER A 9 -15.91 -30.28 -4.64
N SER A 10 -14.60 -30.53 -4.66
CA SER A 10 -13.92 -31.06 -5.85
C SER A 10 -14.44 -32.44 -6.25
N VAL A 11 -14.63 -33.34 -5.29
CA VAL A 11 -15.21 -34.67 -5.54
C VAL A 11 -16.64 -34.55 -6.07
N GLY A 12 -17.45 -33.65 -5.50
CA GLY A 12 -18.82 -33.40 -5.96
C GLY A 12 -18.89 -32.93 -7.42
N VAL A 13 -18.01 -32.00 -7.82
CA VAL A 13 -17.92 -31.53 -9.22
C VAL A 13 -17.52 -32.67 -10.16
N CYS A 14 -16.54 -33.49 -9.77
CA CYS A 14 -16.10 -34.63 -10.59
C CYS A 14 -17.21 -35.66 -10.80
N ILE A 15 -17.95 -36.03 -9.74
CA ILE A 15 -19.07 -36.97 -9.83
C ILE A 15 -20.18 -36.40 -10.72
N CYS A 16 -20.53 -35.13 -10.54
CA CYS A 16 -21.56 -34.46 -11.34
C CYS A 16 -21.22 -34.45 -12.83
N LEU A 17 -20.00 -34.05 -13.19
CA LEU A 17 -19.54 -34.05 -14.58
C LEU A 17 -19.55 -35.46 -15.17
N THR A 18 -19.10 -36.46 -14.41
CA THR A 18 -19.07 -37.86 -14.86
C THR A 18 -20.49 -38.36 -15.20
N LEU A 19 -21.47 -38.07 -14.34
CA LEU A 19 -22.86 -38.46 -14.58
C LEU A 19 -23.48 -37.76 -15.80
N MET A 20 -23.16 -36.48 -16.01
CA MET A 20 -23.62 -35.74 -17.21
C MET A 20 -23.10 -36.40 -18.50
N PHE A 21 -21.83 -36.80 -18.54
CA PHE A 21 -21.23 -37.46 -19.70
C PHE A 21 -21.76 -38.88 -19.94
N ILE A 22 -22.06 -39.64 -18.88
CA ILE A 22 -22.64 -40.99 -18.99
C ILE A 22 -24.06 -40.93 -19.58
N SER A 23 -24.85 -39.92 -19.21
CA SER A 23 -26.24 -39.80 -19.68
C SER A 23 -26.33 -39.43 -21.17
N SER A 24 -25.70 -38.33 -21.58
CA SER A 24 -25.61 -37.95 -23.00
C SER A 24 -24.48 -36.96 -23.23
N TRP A 25 -23.43 -37.43 -23.88
CA TRP A 25 -22.21 -36.66 -24.11
C TRP A 25 -22.42 -35.44 -25.03
N TYR A 26 -23.34 -35.53 -26.01
CA TYR A 26 -23.63 -34.43 -26.93
C TYR A 26 -24.29 -33.24 -26.21
N TYR A 27 -25.31 -33.50 -25.39
CA TYR A 27 -25.99 -32.44 -24.62
C TYR A 27 -25.10 -31.89 -23.50
N ALA A 28 -24.25 -32.72 -22.90
CA ALA A 28 -23.28 -32.29 -21.89
C ALA A 28 -22.27 -31.29 -22.46
N LEU A 29 -21.70 -31.56 -23.64
CA LEU A 29 -20.79 -30.64 -24.31
C LEU A 29 -21.46 -29.31 -24.68
N ALA A 30 -22.70 -29.36 -25.20
CA ALA A 30 -23.46 -28.16 -25.53
C ALA A 30 -23.72 -27.30 -24.27
N ALA A 31 -24.13 -27.91 -23.17
CA ALA A 31 -24.35 -27.22 -21.90
C ALA A 31 -23.07 -26.60 -21.34
N LEU A 32 -21.94 -27.33 -21.40
CA LEU A 32 -20.64 -26.83 -20.95
C LEU A 32 -20.17 -25.65 -21.80
N ALA A 33 -20.39 -25.69 -23.11
CA ALA A 33 -20.07 -24.61 -24.04
C ALA A 33 -20.91 -23.35 -23.77
N ILE A 34 -22.23 -23.51 -23.54
CA ILE A 34 -23.12 -22.40 -23.18
C ILE A 34 -22.69 -21.79 -21.84
N ALA A 35 -22.44 -22.63 -20.82
CA ALA A 35 -21.99 -22.17 -19.51
C ALA A 35 -20.63 -21.44 -19.59
N GLY A 36 -19.68 -21.98 -20.36
CA GLY A 36 -18.40 -21.33 -20.62
C GLY A 36 -18.54 -20.01 -21.38
N GLY A 37 -19.46 -19.95 -22.35
CA GLY A 37 -19.79 -18.73 -23.09
C GLY A 37 -20.39 -17.65 -22.19
N ILE A 38 -21.33 -18.00 -21.32
CA ILE A 38 -21.90 -17.09 -20.31
C ILE A 38 -20.81 -16.62 -19.35
N TYR A 39 -19.95 -17.54 -18.86
CA TYR A 39 -18.84 -17.17 -17.98
C TYR A 39 -17.90 -16.17 -18.66
N LYS A 40 -17.50 -16.44 -19.91
CA LYS A 40 -16.63 -15.53 -20.68
C LYS A 40 -17.30 -14.19 -20.98
N TYR A 41 -18.60 -14.20 -21.25
CA TYR A 41 -19.37 -12.98 -21.44
C TYR A 41 -19.42 -12.13 -20.17
N ILE A 42 -19.65 -12.75 -19.01
CA ILE A 42 -19.61 -12.07 -17.71
C ILE A 42 -18.20 -11.56 -17.41
N GLU A 43 -17.15 -12.32 -17.72
CA GLU A 43 -15.77 -11.88 -17.52
C GLU A 43 -15.46 -10.63 -18.38
N TYR A 44 -15.90 -10.64 -19.65
CA TYR A 44 -15.70 -9.54 -20.59
C TYR A 44 -16.50 -8.28 -20.23
N MET A 45 -17.78 -8.43 -19.89
CA MET A 45 -18.67 -7.33 -19.48
C MET A 45 -18.41 -6.86 -18.05
N GLY A 46 -18.03 -7.79 -17.17
CA GLY A 46 -17.75 -7.54 -15.75
C GLY A 46 -16.46 -6.76 -15.53
N ALA A 47 -15.51 -6.84 -16.48
CA ALA A 47 -14.34 -5.98 -16.51
C ALA A 47 -14.66 -4.51 -16.81
N SER A 48 -15.83 -4.19 -17.38
CA SER A 48 -16.07 -2.88 -18.00
C SER A 48 -17.25 -2.06 -17.44
N LYS A 49 -18.24 -2.62 -16.72
CA LYS A 49 -19.49 -1.88 -16.47
C LYS A 49 -19.93 -1.57 -15.03
N GLU A 50 -20.02 -2.49 -14.07
CA GLU A 50 -20.75 -2.16 -12.80
C GLU A 50 -20.25 -2.81 -11.50
N TRP A 51 -19.23 -3.67 -11.51
CA TRP A 51 -18.77 -4.34 -10.29
C TRP A 51 -17.74 -3.55 -9.46
N GLY A 52 -17.44 -2.30 -9.82
CA GLY A 52 -16.39 -1.47 -9.20
C GLY A 52 -16.39 -1.52 -7.67
N ASP A 53 -17.57 -1.50 -7.03
CA ASP A 53 -17.70 -1.55 -5.57
C ASP A 53 -17.65 -2.97 -4.98
N ALA A 54 -18.20 -3.98 -5.66
CA ALA A 54 -18.13 -5.36 -5.13
C ALA A 54 -16.72 -5.93 -5.23
N THR A 55 -16.00 -5.65 -6.33
CA THR A 55 -14.61 -6.10 -6.50
C THR A 55 -13.71 -5.39 -5.50
N ARG A 56 -13.94 -4.09 -5.25
CA ARG A 56 -13.29 -3.34 -4.17
C ARG A 56 -13.62 -3.91 -2.80
N GLY A 57 -14.87 -4.28 -2.53
CA GLY A 57 -15.28 -4.92 -1.27
C GLY A 57 -14.59 -6.27 -1.05
N LEU A 58 -14.48 -7.09 -2.10
CA LEU A 58 -13.74 -8.35 -2.04
C LEU A 58 -12.24 -8.12 -1.81
N GLN A 59 -11.63 -7.15 -2.50
CA GLN A 59 -10.23 -6.78 -2.29
C GLN A 59 -9.99 -6.27 -0.86
N PHE A 60 -10.88 -5.42 -0.35
CA PHE A 60 -10.79 -4.87 1.00
C PHE A 60 -10.90 -5.95 2.08
N THR A 61 -11.87 -6.86 1.94
CA THR A 61 -12.01 -7.99 2.87
C THR A 61 -10.82 -8.95 2.80
N THR A 62 -10.28 -9.19 1.60
CA THR A 62 -9.07 -9.98 1.41
C THR A 62 -7.85 -9.32 2.06
N ALA A 63 -7.66 -8.01 1.86
CA ALA A 63 -6.60 -7.24 2.49
C ALA A 63 -6.71 -7.24 4.02
N THR A 64 -7.92 -7.05 4.54
CA THR A 64 -8.20 -7.07 5.99
C THR A 64 -7.85 -8.44 6.58
N ARG A 65 -8.28 -9.53 5.95
CA ARG A 65 -7.93 -10.90 6.37
C ARG A 65 -6.41 -11.13 6.33
N ALA A 66 -5.72 -10.64 5.30
CA ALA A 66 -4.27 -10.74 5.20
C ALA A 66 -3.56 -10.00 6.34
N ILE A 67 -3.99 -8.77 6.66
CA ILE A 67 -3.42 -7.96 7.74
C ILE A 67 -3.66 -8.61 9.10
N LEU A 68 -4.88 -9.11 9.36
CA LEU A 68 -5.20 -9.84 10.58
C LEU A 68 -4.37 -11.13 10.72
N ALA A 69 -4.15 -11.85 9.62
CA ALA A 69 -3.33 -13.06 9.61
C ALA A 69 -1.85 -12.76 9.93
N LEU A 70 -1.31 -11.62 9.49
CA LEU A 70 0.06 -11.19 9.79
C LEU A 70 0.33 -11.00 11.28
N GLY A 71 -0.67 -10.65 12.09
CA GLY A 71 -0.52 -10.37 13.52
C GLY A 71 -0.29 -11.61 14.40
N THR A 72 -0.52 -12.82 13.89
CA THR A 72 -0.51 -14.04 14.71
C THR A 72 0.87 -14.69 14.87
N LYS A 73 1.87 -14.29 14.07
CA LYS A 73 3.21 -14.90 14.08
C LYS A 73 4.28 -13.84 14.39
N PRO A 74 5.14 -14.06 15.42
CA PRO A 74 6.25 -13.17 15.68
C PRO A 74 7.22 -13.18 14.50
N ILE A 75 7.77 -12.02 14.15
CA ILE A 75 8.82 -11.92 13.14
C ILE A 75 10.05 -12.63 13.72
N HIS A 76 10.48 -13.72 13.09
CA HIS A 76 11.71 -14.39 13.50
C HIS A 76 12.91 -13.45 13.33
N THR A 77 13.71 -13.28 14.38
CA THR A 77 14.90 -12.40 14.41
C THR A 77 15.91 -12.68 13.28
N LYS A 78 15.90 -13.91 12.73
CA LYS A 78 16.78 -14.32 11.62
C LYS A 78 16.30 -13.92 10.21
N ASN A 79 15.10 -13.34 10.05
CA ASN A 79 14.52 -12.99 8.75
C ASN A 79 14.06 -11.52 8.70
N TRP A 80 14.82 -10.62 9.33
CA TRP A 80 14.53 -9.19 9.27
C TRP A 80 14.55 -8.68 7.83
N ARG A 81 13.56 -7.86 7.48
CA ARG A 81 13.49 -7.15 6.20
C ARG A 81 13.17 -5.68 6.46
N PRO A 82 13.83 -4.74 5.78
CA PRO A 82 13.53 -3.33 5.96
C PRO A 82 12.11 -3.05 5.47
N GLN A 83 11.35 -2.30 6.25
CA GLN A 83 10.05 -1.70 5.95
C GLN A 83 10.23 -0.20 6.12
N LEU A 84 10.29 0.50 4.99
CA LEU A 84 10.75 1.88 4.95
C LEU A 84 9.59 2.83 5.20
N LEU A 85 9.86 3.83 6.03
CA LEU A 85 9.08 5.06 6.17
C LEU A 85 9.96 6.20 5.67
N VAL A 86 9.59 6.81 4.55
CA VAL A 86 10.40 7.81 3.85
C VAL A 86 9.73 9.17 4.02
N TYR A 87 10.46 10.12 4.60
CA TYR A 87 10.03 11.50 4.62
C TYR A 87 10.54 12.22 3.38
N VAL A 88 9.63 12.83 2.63
CA VAL A 88 9.97 13.74 1.52
C VAL A 88 9.54 15.14 1.95
N PRO A 89 10.46 16.13 2.00
CA PRO A 89 10.10 17.50 2.29
C PRO A 89 9.34 18.11 1.11
N VAL A 90 8.31 18.91 1.42
CA VAL A 90 7.59 19.72 0.43
C VAL A 90 8.25 21.10 0.36
N ARG A 91 8.37 21.66 -0.83
CA ARG A 91 8.85 23.03 -1.00
C ARG A 91 7.74 24.04 -0.68
N ASN A 92 8.11 25.30 -0.44
CA ASN A 92 7.16 26.37 -0.11
C ASN A 92 6.10 26.63 -1.20
N ASP A 93 6.33 26.17 -2.43
CA ASP A 93 5.39 26.22 -3.56
C ASP A 93 4.44 25.02 -3.63
N LEU A 94 4.36 24.22 -2.55
CA LEU A 94 3.62 22.96 -2.47
C LEU A 94 4.12 21.88 -3.45
N SER A 95 5.24 22.10 -4.14
CA SER A 95 5.79 21.12 -5.07
C SER A 95 6.58 20.03 -4.34
N VAL A 96 6.32 18.79 -4.73
CA VAL A 96 7.14 17.64 -4.35
C VAL A 96 8.28 17.53 -5.36
N GLY A 97 9.47 17.99 -4.97
CA GLY A 97 10.65 17.92 -5.83
C GLY A 97 11.04 16.48 -6.20
N GLU A 98 11.68 16.29 -7.35
CA GLU A 98 12.32 15.03 -7.70
C GLU A 98 13.39 14.70 -6.66
N SER A 99 13.13 13.68 -5.84
CA SER A 99 14.07 13.28 -4.81
C SER A 99 14.89 12.09 -5.30
N ASN A 100 16.22 12.28 -5.37
CA ASN A 100 17.18 11.18 -5.47
C ASN A 100 16.93 10.10 -4.39
N LEU A 101 16.30 10.50 -3.28
CA LEU A 101 15.79 9.63 -2.23
C LEU A 101 14.85 8.53 -2.74
N LEU A 102 13.87 8.86 -3.61
CA LEU A 102 12.95 7.87 -4.16
C LEU A 102 13.66 6.86 -5.07
N HIS A 103 14.69 7.31 -5.81
CA HIS A 103 15.54 6.41 -6.59
C HIS A 103 16.35 5.45 -5.69
N LEU A 104 16.88 5.95 -4.58
CA LEU A 104 17.56 5.11 -3.57
C LEU A 104 16.58 4.09 -2.95
N VAL A 105 15.38 4.52 -2.58
CA VAL A 105 14.32 3.64 -2.05
C VAL A 105 13.98 2.52 -3.03
N ARG A 106 13.85 2.84 -4.32
CA ARG A 106 13.62 1.86 -5.38
C ARG A 106 14.74 0.82 -5.43
N GLN A 107 16.00 1.25 -5.38
CA GLN A 107 17.16 0.35 -5.41
C GLN A 107 17.22 -0.53 -4.15
N LEU A 108 16.95 0.05 -2.97
CA LEU A 108 17.01 -0.67 -1.69
C LEU A 108 15.92 -1.74 -1.57
N LYS A 109 14.71 -1.47 -2.08
CA LYS A 109 13.59 -2.41 -1.97
C LYS A 109 13.43 -3.36 -3.14
N ALA A 110 13.95 -3.02 -4.33
CA ALA A 110 13.73 -3.75 -5.57
C ALA A 110 12.24 -4.11 -5.80
N GLY A 111 11.32 -3.25 -5.32
CA GLY A 111 9.87 -3.44 -5.42
C GLY A 111 9.24 -4.46 -4.46
N LYS A 112 9.92 -4.89 -3.39
CA LYS A 112 9.41 -5.84 -2.39
C LYS A 112 9.27 -5.22 -1.00
N GLY A 113 8.24 -5.65 -0.27
CA GLY A 113 7.95 -5.21 1.09
C GLY A 113 7.24 -3.86 1.17
N LEU A 114 6.99 -3.40 2.40
CA LEU A 114 6.29 -2.15 2.66
C LEU A 114 7.23 -0.94 2.48
N THR A 115 6.73 0.07 1.78
CA THR A 115 7.33 1.41 1.68
C THR A 115 6.21 2.41 1.87
N LEU A 116 6.29 3.21 2.93
CA LEU A 116 5.42 4.33 3.20
C LEU A 116 6.20 5.59 2.85
N VAL A 117 5.64 6.44 2.00
CA VAL A 117 6.23 7.72 1.65
C VAL A 117 5.32 8.81 2.16
N THR A 118 5.84 9.68 2.99
CA THR A 118 5.03 10.71 3.62
C THR A 118 5.65 12.08 3.56
N THR A 119 4.78 13.06 3.60
CA THR A 119 5.12 14.47 3.55
C THR A 119 4.37 15.17 4.67
N ILE A 120 4.97 16.24 5.20
CA ILE A 120 4.38 17.01 6.30
C ILE A 120 4.12 18.42 5.80
N LEU A 121 2.89 18.89 5.96
CA LEU A 121 2.47 20.26 5.67
C LEU A 121 2.28 21.01 6.99
N GLU A 122 2.95 22.16 7.13
CA GLU A 122 2.80 23.02 8.31
C GLU A 122 1.52 23.85 8.21
N GLY A 123 0.63 23.72 9.19
CA GLY A 123 -0.57 24.52 9.30
C GLY A 123 -1.72 23.79 10.00
N ASP A 124 -2.92 24.31 9.77
CA ASP A 124 -4.14 23.81 10.41
C ASP A 124 -4.88 22.82 9.49
N ILE A 125 -5.37 21.72 10.07
CA ILE A 125 -5.95 20.59 9.30
C ILE A 125 -7.17 21.04 8.49
N CYS A 126 -7.98 21.93 9.05
CA CYS A 126 -9.20 22.42 8.39
C CYS A 126 -8.90 23.38 7.24
N ALA A 127 -7.85 24.19 7.35
CA ALA A 127 -7.51 25.20 6.36
C ALA A 127 -6.81 24.60 5.14
N ARG A 128 -6.03 23.52 5.31
CA ARG A 128 -5.20 22.92 4.27
C ARG A 128 -5.76 21.64 3.64
N LYS A 129 -7.08 21.40 3.70
CA LYS A 129 -7.68 20.17 3.14
C LYS A 129 -7.43 20.03 1.64
N ASP A 130 -7.59 21.13 0.90
CA ASP A 130 -7.41 21.14 -0.55
C ASP A 130 -5.93 20.96 -0.91
N ASP A 131 -5.02 21.64 -0.19
CA ASP A 131 -3.57 21.49 -0.32
C ASP A 131 -3.13 20.02 -0.14
N VAL A 132 -3.72 19.32 0.84
CA VAL A 132 -3.41 17.91 1.13
C VAL A 132 -3.73 17.03 -0.07
N GLU A 133 -4.86 17.25 -0.73
CA GLU A 133 -5.28 16.44 -1.89
C GLU A 133 -4.38 16.70 -3.11
N VAL A 134 -4.03 17.97 -3.35
CA VAL A 134 -3.10 18.37 -4.41
C VAL A 134 -1.73 17.74 -4.20
N VAL A 135 -1.14 17.92 -3.01
CA VAL A 135 0.19 17.41 -2.67
C VAL A 135 0.21 15.89 -2.70
N LYS A 136 -0.86 15.24 -2.25
CA LYS A 136 -0.99 13.78 -2.30
C LYS A 136 -0.99 13.27 -3.76
N THR A 137 -1.75 13.93 -4.63
CA THR A 137 -1.80 13.57 -6.06
C THR A 137 -0.43 13.72 -6.71
N GLN A 138 0.25 14.83 -6.45
CA GLN A 138 1.62 15.04 -6.93
C GLN A 138 2.59 13.99 -6.38
N LEU A 139 2.47 13.62 -5.10
CA LEU A 139 3.31 12.58 -4.50
C LEU A 139 3.06 11.21 -5.15
N ASP A 140 1.81 10.85 -5.42
CA ASP A 140 1.45 9.63 -6.14
C ASP A 140 2.02 9.62 -7.57
N GLU A 141 1.96 10.74 -8.29
CA GLU A 141 2.58 10.90 -9.61
C GLU A 141 4.11 10.70 -9.55
N GLN A 142 4.78 11.25 -8.54
CA GLN A 142 6.22 11.06 -8.33
C GLN A 142 6.58 9.61 -8.02
N LEU A 143 5.76 8.90 -7.22
CA LEU A 143 5.97 7.47 -6.96
C LEU A 143 5.88 6.63 -8.24
N VAL A 144 4.91 6.94 -9.11
CA VAL A 144 4.76 6.28 -10.41
C VAL A 144 5.95 6.60 -11.32
N LYS A 145 6.37 7.86 -11.39
CA LYS A 145 7.53 8.32 -12.19
C LYS A 145 8.83 7.63 -11.77
N CYS A 146 9.12 7.60 -10.47
CA CYS A 146 10.30 6.93 -9.91
C CYS A 146 10.14 5.40 -9.87
N ARG A 147 8.99 4.84 -10.26
CA ARG A 147 8.65 3.41 -10.23
C ARG A 147 8.86 2.80 -8.83
N VAL A 148 8.46 3.52 -7.79
CA VAL A 148 8.49 3.05 -6.39
C VAL A 148 7.13 2.44 -6.08
N LYS A 149 7.12 1.19 -5.62
CA LYS A 149 5.91 0.55 -5.09
C LYS A 149 5.79 0.93 -3.62
N GLY A 150 4.95 1.92 -3.32
CA GLY A 150 4.73 2.42 -1.97
C GLY A 150 3.37 3.08 -1.82
N LEU A 151 3.03 3.43 -0.58
CA LEU A 151 1.81 4.16 -0.23
C LEU A 151 2.18 5.60 0.10
N ALA A 152 1.58 6.57 -0.59
CA ALA A 152 1.70 7.98 -0.27
C ALA A 152 0.76 8.37 0.87
N SER A 153 1.24 9.19 1.81
CA SER A 153 0.41 9.80 2.85
C SER A 153 0.89 11.22 3.18
N VAL A 154 -0.05 12.14 3.34
CA VAL A 154 0.24 13.53 3.69
C VAL A 154 -0.28 13.77 5.10
N ILE A 155 0.56 14.37 5.95
CA ILE A 155 0.24 14.69 7.34
C ILE A 155 0.26 16.20 7.49
N VAL A 156 -0.77 16.77 8.11
CA VAL A 156 -0.82 18.19 8.47
C VAL A 156 -0.51 18.32 9.96
N ALA A 157 0.41 19.19 10.33
CA ALA A 157 0.80 19.44 11.72
C ALA A 157 1.15 20.90 11.92
N GLN A 158 1.13 21.38 13.17
CA GLN A 158 1.52 22.76 13.48
C GLN A 158 3.01 23.01 13.27
N SER A 159 3.84 21.96 13.35
CA SER A 159 5.24 22.00 12.95
C SER A 159 5.71 20.66 12.36
N VAL A 160 6.70 20.70 11.48
CA VAL A 160 7.41 19.51 10.93
C VAL A 160 7.89 18.57 12.04
N ALA A 161 8.39 19.14 13.14
CA ALA A 161 8.80 18.41 14.34
C ALA A 161 7.71 17.49 14.90
N GLU A 162 6.54 18.06 15.14
CA GLU A 162 5.38 17.34 15.66
C GLU A 162 4.83 16.37 14.62
N GLY A 163 4.79 16.80 13.35
CA GLY A 163 4.41 15.94 12.23
C GLY A 163 5.28 14.69 12.13
N MET A 164 6.59 14.80 12.35
CA MET A 164 7.49 13.64 12.35
C MET A 164 7.21 12.68 13.51
N LYS A 165 6.96 13.18 14.73
CA LYS A 165 6.55 12.33 15.87
C LYS A 165 5.28 11.56 15.51
N ASN A 166 4.28 12.28 15.02
CA ASN A 166 2.99 11.71 14.67
C ASN A 166 3.14 10.68 13.55
N MET A 167 3.92 10.99 12.52
CA MET A 167 4.25 10.09 11.42
C MET A 167 4.91 8.80 11.91
N VAL A 168 5.95 8.87 12.72
CA VAL A 168 6.67 7.69 13.21
C VAL A 168 5.80 6.83 14.15
N GLN A 169 4.94 7.45 14.95
CA GLN A 169 4.11 6.70 15.90
C GLN A 169 2.87 6.07 15.25
N SER A 170 2.28 6.76 14.27
CA SER A 170 0.99 6.37 13.67
C SER A 170 1.10 5.71 12.29
N ALA A 171 2.24 5.77 11.60
CA ALA A 171 2.37 5.21 10.26
C ALA A 171 2.35 3.67 10.25
N GLY A 172 1.28 3.12 9.66
CA GLY A 172 1.08 1.70 9.46
C GLY A 172 -0.33 1.24 9.88
N LEU A 173 -0.60 -0.05 9.72
CA LEU A 173 -1.87 -0.65 10.13
C LEU A 173 -1.62 -1.98 10.86
N GLY A 174 -1.84 -2.00 12.18
CA GLY A 174 -1.64 -3.19 13.00
C GLY A 174 -0.19 -3.67 12.98
N ASN A 175 0.04 -4.88 12.45
CA ASN A 175 1.39 -5.45 12.29
C ASN A 175 2.09 -5.04 10.98
N LEU A 176 1.38 -4.33 10.09
CA LEU A 176 1.95 -3.72 8.90
C LEU A 176 2.52 -2.34 9.27
N ARG A 177 3.68 -2.34 9.92
CA ARG A 177 4.39 -1.12 10.35
C ARG A 177 5.71 -0.96 9.61
N HIS A 178 6.30 0.21 9.75
CA HIS A 178 7.67 0.46 9.34
C HIS A 178 8.64 0.05 10.46
N ASN A 179 9.89 -0.20 10.10
CA ASN A 179 10.98 -0.49 11.04
C ASN A 179 12.27 0.27 10.71
N THR A 180 12.24 1.11 9.66
CA THR A 180 13.39 1.91 9.24
C THR A 180 12.85 3.21 8.68
N ILE A 181 13.36 4.32 9.21
CA ILE A 181 13.02 5.67 8.75
C ILE A 181 14.12 6.14 7.82
N LEU A 182 13.74 6.70 6.68
CA LEU A 182 14.65 7.28 5.71
C LEU A 182 14.36 8.77 5.58
N LEU A 183 15.40 9.58 5.83
CA LEU A 183 15.35 11.03 5.84
C LEU A 183 16.46 11.57 4.93
N THR A 184 16.23 12.72 4.32
CA THR A 184 17.29 13.49 3.64
C THR A 184 18.10 14.25 4.69
N TYR A 185 19.42 14.25 4.55
CA TYR A 185 20.29 15.07 5.39
C TYR A 185 20.14 16.55 5.03
N PRO A 186 19.94 17.47 6.00
CA PRO A 186 19.86 18.90 5.71
C PRO A 186 21.26 19.45 5.41
N GLU A 187 21.46 19.98 4.19
CA GLU A 187 22.75 20.54 3.76
C GLU A 187 23.08 21.86 4.49
N ASP A 188 22.06 22.68 4.78
CA ASP A 188 22.21 24.04 5.33
C ASP A 188 22.20 24.12 6.86
N TRP A 189 22.49 23.03 7.56
CA TRP A 189 22.38 23.00 9.03
C TRP A 189 23.27 23.99 9.79
N ARG A 190 24.34 24.48 9.15
CA ARG A 190 25.26 25.49 9.71
C ARG A 190 24.92 26.92 9.30
N GLN A 191 24.19 27.12 8.21
CA GLN A 191 24.14 28.41 7.52
C GLN A 191 22.88 29.24 7.84
N SER A 192 21.84 28.64 8.42
CA SER A 192 20.64 29.37 8.79
C SER A 192 20.10 28.97 10.16
N GLU A 193 19.55 29.96 10.86
CA GLU A 193 18.62 29.81 11.98
C GLU A 193 17.26 29.24 11.50
N ASP A 194 17.24 28.45 10.42
CA ASP A 194 16.03 27.79 9.93
C ASP A 194 15.62 26.73 10.93
N LYS A 195 14.59 27.08 11.69
CA LYS A 195 14.01 26.27 12.76
C LYS A 195 13.69 24.84 12.29
N GLU A 196 13.40 24.63 11.01
CA GLU A 196 13.10 23.31 10.44
C GLU A 196 14.33 22.38 10.42
N ASN A 197 15.49 22.85 9.93
CA ASN A 197 16.72 22.05 9.83
C ASN A 197 17.30 21.69 11.21
N ALA A 198 17.29 22.66 12.13
CA ALA A 198 17.71 22.42 13.51
C ALA A 198 16.81 21.40 14.23
N ARG A 199 15.49 21.42 13.96
CA ARG A 199 14.54 20.47 14.52
C ARG A 199 14.72 19.07 13.92
N LEU A 200 14.90 18.93 12.59
CA LEU A 200 15.20 17.65 11.94
C LEU A 200 16.43 16.96 12.55
N LEU A 201 17.48 17.74 12.85
CA LEU A 201 18.67 17.25 13.53
C LEU A 201 18.44 16.88 15.00
N GLN A 202 17.61 17.63 15.73
CA GLN A 202 17.20 17.25 17.08
C GLN A 202 16.40 15.94 17.10
N PHE A 203 15.52 15.72 16.13
CA PHE A 203 14.75 14.47 16.01
C PHE A 203 15.61 13.26 15.72
N THR A 204 16.56 13.40 14.79
CA THR A 204 17.49 12.32 14.46
C THR A 204 18.40 12.00 15.64
N CYS A 205 18.95 13.00 16.34
CA CYS A 205 19.72 12.77 17.57
C CYS A 205 18.91 12.15 18.71
N ALA A 206 17.65 12.55 18.89
CA ALA A 206 16.81 12.04 19.98
C ALA A 206 16.27 10.62 19.73
N SER A 207 16.21 10.18 18.47
CA SER A 207 15.71 8.85 18.10
C SER A 207 16.81 7.78 17.98
N LEU A 208 18.08 8.19 18.18
CA LEU A 208 19.28 7.34 18.09
C LEU A 208 19.79 6.86 19.47
N VAL A 209 19.04 7.13 20.55
CA VAL A 209 19.26 6.62 21.91
C VAL A 209 18.14 5.66 22.26
#